data_AF-A0A1S3YBW2-F1
#
_entry.id   AF-A0A1S3YBW2-F1
#
_cell.length_a   1.000
_cell.length_b   1.000
_cell.length_c   1.000
_cell.angle_alpha   90.00
_cell.angle_beta   90.00
_cell.angle_gamma   90.00
#
_symmetry.space_group_name_H-M   'P 1'
#
loop_
_entity.id
_entity.type
_entity.pdbx_description
1 polymer ?
#
loop_
_entity_poly.entity_id
_entity_poly.type
_entity_poly.pdbx_seq_one_letter_code
_entity_poly.pdbx_strand_id
1 'polypeptide(L)'
;MDISAENFAKFFDEAFGYKLEPPFDPYRDSLSYMLSCYVLPYVGLNGYVGANPFINGYKSKRVLAGLLGPEAGQDAVCRTYLYERAAEIVFPYPYTVAEFTARISELRNRLGMCGIKDEGLFVPPRLGAENRTTSNILSTDYFSLSYPRTPAEILRIVYDTGNEHVPGGFFPAGANGKIARDFLKQPWNKEKTH
;
A
#
# COMPACT_ATOMS: atom_id res chain seq x y z
N MET A 1 -13.82 7.39 2.39
CA MET A 1 -12.92 6.49 1.66
C MET A 1 -13.66 6.06 0.41
N ASP A 2 -13.02 6.15 -0.75
CA ASP A 2 -13.59 5.78 -2.04
C ASP A 2 -13.03 4.42 -2.46
N ILE A 3 -13.85 3.38 -2.31
CA ILE A 3 -13.55 2.00 -2.72
C ILE A 3 -14.34 1.62 -3.97
N SER A 4 -14.87 2.60 -4.73
CA SER A 4 -15.61 2.33 -5.95
C SER A 4 -14.74 1.60 -6.99
N ALA A 5 -15.40 0.83 -7.87
CA ALA A 5 -14.73 0.19 -9.00
C ALA A 5 -13.99 1.20 -9.88
N GLU A 6 -14.53 2.41 -10.04
CA GLU A 6 -13.88 3.47 -10.82
C GLU A 6 -12.56 3.94 -10.20
N ASN A 7 -12.50 4.07 -8.87
CA ASN A 7 -11.26 4.44 -8.20
C ASN A 7 -10.20 3.32 -8.28
N PHE A 8 -10.61 2.06 -8.11
CA PHE A 8 -9.71 0.93 -8.32
C PHE A 8 -9.20 0.85 -9.77
N ALA A 9 -10.07 1.06 -10.76
CA ALA A 9 -9.64 1.11 -12.15
C ALA A 9 -8.54 2.15 -12.38
N LYS A 10 -8.70 3.37 -11.86
CA LYS A 10 -7.67 4.43 -11.94
C LYS A 10 -6.36 4.02 -11.28
N PHE A 11 -6.43 3.43 -10.09
CA PHE A 11 -5.25 2.94 -9.37
C PHE A 11 -4.51 1.87 -10.17
N PHE A 12 -5.22 0.91 -10.76
CA PHE A 12 -4.62 -0.13 -11.57
C PHE A 12 -4.06 0.42 -12.89
N ASP A 13 -4.75 1.36 -13.54
CA ASP A 13 -4.21 2.04 -14.72
C ASP A 13 -2.86 2.72 -14.42
N GLU A 14 -2.76 3.38 -13.26
CA GLU A 14 -1.53 4.04 -12.79
C GLU A 14 -0.43 3.02 -12.42
N ALA A 15 -0.81 1.84 -11.91
CA ALA A 15 0.13 0.76 -11.60
C ALA A 15 0.72 0.13 -12.87
N PHE A 16 -0.08 0.02 -13.93
CA PHE A 16 0.34 -0.50 -15.23
C PHE A 16 0.99 0.56 -16.12
N GLY A 17 0.72 1.84 -15.87
CA GLY A 17 1.20 2.98 -16.66
C GLY A 17 0.39 3.23 -17.95
N TYR A 18 -0.77 2.57 -18.09
CA TYR A 18 -1.71 2.75 -19.18
C TYR A 18 -3.08 2.23 -18.77
N LYS A 19 -4.14 2.63 -19.49
CA LYS A 19 -5.50 2.21 -19.19
C LYS A 19 -5.72 0.73 -19.51
N LEU A 20 -6.15 -0.03 -18.51
CA LEU A 20 -6.56 -1.42 -18.70
C LEU A 20 -7.91 -1.48 -19.42
N GLU A 21 -8.02 -2.39 -20.40
CA GLU A 21 -9.27 -2.63 -21.12
C GLU A 21 -9.69 -4.09 -20.95
N PRO A 22 -10.89 -4.35 -20.37
CA PRO A 22 -11.81 -3.40 -19.75
C PRO A 22 -11.23 -2.79 -18.45
N PRO A 23 -11.78 -1.68 -17.92
CA PRO A 23 -11.35 -1.13 -16.63
C PRO A 23 -11.35 -2.19 -15.53
N PHE A 24 -10.35 -2.17 -14.65
CA PHE A 24 -10.26 -3.14 -13.56
C PHE A 24 -11.45 -2.99 -12.61
N ASP A 25 -12.19 -4.08 -12.42
CA ASP A 25 -13.32 -4.14 -11.49
C ASP A 25 -12.97 -5.03 -10.29
N PRO A 26 -12.82 -4.44 -9.08
CA PRO A 26 -12.50 -5.19 -7.87
C PRO A 26 -13.61 -6.14 -7.42
N TYR A 27 -14.84 -5.97 -7.92
CA TYR A 27 -16.02 -6.71 -7.46
C TYR A 27 -16.50 -7.78 -8.45
N ARG A 28 -15.81 -7.93 -9.57
CA ARG A 28 -16.11 -8.90 -10.63
C ARG A 28 -16.08 -10.35 -10.14
N ASP A 29 -15.02 -10.71 -9.42
CA ASP A 29 -14.75 -12.07 -8.97
C ASP A 29 -13.82 -12.07 -7.75
N SER A 30 -13.67 -13.23 -7.13
CA SER A 30 -12.85 -13.39 -5.91
C SER A 30 -11.38 -13.06 -6.13
N LEU A 31 -10.79 -13.36 -7.30
CA LEU A 31 -9.38 -13.09 -7.55
C LEU A 31 -9.13 -11.58 -7.67
N SER A 32 -10.00 -10.89 -8.39
CA SER A 32 -9.99 -9.44 -8.56
C SER A 32 -10.21 -8.72 -7.23
N TYR A 33 -11.11 -9.25 -6.40
CA TYR A 33 -11.31 -8.78 -5.04
C TYR A 33 -10.06 -8.97 -4.18
N MET A 34 -9.41 -10.13 -4.24
CA MET A 34 -8.19 -10.40 -3.47
C MET A 34 -6.99 -9.55 -3.93
N LEU A 35 -6.85 -9.29 -5.23
CA LEU A 35 -5.88 -8.32 -5.76
C LEU A 35 -6.15 -6.91 -5.23
N SER A 36 -7.42 -6.54 -5.07
CA SER A 36 -7.82 -5.24 -4.50
C SER A 36 -7.54 -5.17 -3.00
N CYS A 37 -7.77 -6.27 -2.27
CA CYS A 37 -7.36 -6.41 -0.87
C CYS A 37 -5.84 -6.34 -0.67
N TYR A 38 -5.03 -6.58 -1.70
CA TYR A 38 -3.58 -6.42 -1.63
C TYR A 38 -3.14 -4.94 -1.68
N VAL A 39 -3.98 -4.01 -2.14
CA VAL A 39 -3.61 -2.61 -2.40
C VAL A 39 -3.38 -1.79 -1.12
N LEU A 40 -4.34 -1.80 -0.18
CA LEU A 40 -4.36 -0.88 0.96
C LEU A 40 -3.86 -1.44 2.31
N PRO A 41 -4.26 -2.64 2.76
CA PRO A 41 -3.98 -3.12 4.12
C PRO A 41 -2.49 -3.11 4.48
N TYR A 42 -1.60 -3.47 3.56
CA TYR A 42 -0.15 -3.44 3.78
C TYR A 42 0.37 -2.03 4.13
N VAL A 43 -0.22 -0.99 3.54
CA VAL A 43 0.13 0.42 3.81
C VAL A 43 -0.23 0.79 5.26
N GLY A 44 -1.36 0.30 5.78
CA GLY A 44 -1.75 0.45 7.18
C GLY A 44 -0.71 -0.14 8.14
N LEU A 45 -0.28 -1.37 7.85
CA LEU A 45 0.74 -2.08 8.62
C LEU A 45 2.06 -1.31 8.64
N ASN A 46 2.53 -0.82 7.49
CA ASN A 46 3.75 -0.01 7.44
C ASN A 46 3.61 1.28 8.28
N GLY A 47 2.42 1.85 8.33
CA GLY A 47 2.09 3.02 9.14
C GLY A 47 2.20 2.75 10.64
N TYR A 48 1.73 1.60 11.13
CA TYR A 48 1.88 1.24 12.54
C TYR A 48 3.34 1.01 12.93
N VAL A 49 4.12 0.32 12.10
CA VAL A 49 5.55 0.13 12.35
C VAL A 49 6.26 1.49 12.41
N GLY A 50 5.98 2.38 11.44
CA GLY A 50 6.55 3.72 11.38
C GLY A 50 6.12 4.63 12.53
N ALA A 51 4.91 4.45 13.08
CA ALA A 51 4.42 5.20 14.22
C ALA A 51 4.99 4.73 15.56
N ASN A 52 5.40 3.45 15.67
CA ASN A 52 5.81 2.82 16.93
C ASN A 52 6.86 3.63 17.75
N PRO A 53 7.92 4.23 17.15
CA PRO A 53 8.88 5.04 17.89
C PRO A 53 8.30 6.30 18.55
N PHE A 54 7.16 6.80 18.05
CA PHE A 54 6.55 8.06 18.49
C PHE A 54 5.38 7.86 19.47
N ILE A 55 4.94 6.62 19.68
CA ILE A 55 3.84 6.32 20.60
C ILE A 55 4.34 6.22 22.04
N ASN A 56 3.82 7.12 22.89
CA ASN A 56 4.12 7.17 24.31
C ASN A 56 3.01 6.54 25.16
N GLY A 57 3.43 5.78 26.18
CA GLY A 57 2.55 5.18 27.18
C GLY A 57 2.07 3.76 26.86
N TYR A 58 1.91 2.96 27.92
CA TYR A 58 1.52 1.54 27.84
C TYR A 58 0.20 1.32 27.08
N LYS A 59 -0.83 2.12 27.36
CA LYS A 59 -2.15 1.97 26.73
C LYS A 59 -2.08 2.16 25.22
N SER A 60 -1.40 3.20 24.75
CA SER A 60 -1.27 3.51 23.33
C SER A 60 -0.40 2.47 22.60
N LYS A 61 0.70 2.02 23.21
CA LYS A 61 1.52 0.92 22.66
C LYS A 61 0.75 -0.39 22.58
N ARG A 62 -0.08 -0.70 23.58
CA ARG A 62 -0.97 -1.88 23.56
C ARG A 62 -1.95 -1.81 22.38
N VAL A 63 -2.54 -0.65 22.12
CA VAL A 63 -3.46 -0.47 20.97
C VAL A 63 -2.71 -0.66 19.65
N LEU A 64 -1.56 0.00 19.47
CA LEU A 64 -0.77 -0.12 18.24
C LEU A 64 -0.35 -1.57 17.98
N ALA A 65 0.19 -2.26 18.98
CA ALA A 65 0.57 -3.67 18.86
C ALA A 65 -0.65 -4.57 18.59
N GLY A 66 -1.79 -4.27 19.22
CA GLY A 66 -3.05 -4.98 19.03
C GLY A 66 -3.67 -4.81 17.64
N LEU A 67 -3.38 -3.72 16.93
CA LEU A 67 -3.79 -3.50 15.53
C LEU A 67 -2.78 -4.09 14.54
N LEU A 68 -1.48 -3.99 14.84
CA LEU A 68 -0.41 -4.51 13.99
C LEU A 68 -0.47 -6.03 13.83
N GLY A 69 -0.79 -6.79 14.89
CA GLY A 69 -0.90 -8.25 14.82
C GLY A 69 -1.97 -8.74 13.82
N PRO A 70 -3.24 -8.32 13.94
CA PRO A 70 -4.29 -8.66 12.98
C PRO A 70 -4.01 -8.20 11.55
N GLU A 71 -3.46 -6.99 11.35
CA GLU A 71 -3.11 -6.52 10.00
C GLU A 71 -2.00 -7.36 9.36
N ALA A 72 -1.00 -7.78 10.14
CA ALA A 72 0.03 -8.70 9.67
C ALA A 72 -0.55 -10.06 9.27
N GLY A 73 -1.50 -10.59 10.07
CA GLY A 73 -2.21 -11.81 9.74
C GLY A 73 -3.05 -11.68 8.46
N GLN A 74 -3.74 -10.56 8.27
CA GLN A 74 -4.52 -10.30 7.07
C GLN A 74 -3.63 -10.21 5.82
N ASP A 75 -2.50 -9.49 5.88
CA ASP A 75 -1.55 -9.38 4.77
C ASP A 75 -0.99 -10.76 4.37
N ALA A 76 -0.59 -11.57 5.36
CA ALA A 76 -0.08 -12.92 5.12
C ALA A 76 -1.14 -13.84 4.46
N VAL A 77 -2.40 -13.76 4.89
CA VAL A 77 -3.50 -14.52 4.28
C VAL A 77 -3.74 -14.09 2.84
N CYS A 78 -3.78 -12.77 2.58
CA CYS A 78 -3.96 -12.25 1.22
C CYS A 78 -2.80 -12.65 0.30
N ARG A 79 -1.56 -12.47 0.77
CA ARG A 79 -0.35 -12.86 0.03
C ARG A 79 -0.31 -14.35 -0.24
N THR A 80 -0.66 -15.20 0.72
CA THR A 80 -0.69 -16.66 0.53
C THR A 80 -1.71 -17.06 -0.54
N TYR A 81 -2.93 -16.51 -0.48
CA TYR A 81 -3.97 -16.79 -1.46
C TYR A 81 -3.53 -16.44 -2.89
N LEU A 82 -2.91 -15.27 -3.06
CA LEU A 82 -2.41 -14.81 -4.35
C LEU A 82 -1.15 -15.57 -4.79
N TYR A 83 -0.30 -15.98 -3.84
CA TYR A 83 0.91 -16.77 -4.11
C TYR A 83 0.58 -18.14 -4.72
N GLU A 84 -0.43 -18.83 -4.19
CA GLU A 84 -0.92 -20.10 -4.75
C GLU A 84 -1.40 -19.97 -6.21
N ARG A 85 -1.80 -18.75 -6.61
CA ARG A 85 -2.33 -18.41 -7.94
C ARG A 85 -1.36 -17.55 -8.74
N ALA A 86 -0.10 -17.46 -8.31
CA ALA A 86 0.89 -16.55 -8.88
C ALA A 86 1.00 -16.61 -10.41
N ALA A 87 0.91 -17.80 -10.99
CA ALA A 87 1.04 -18.04 -12.42
C ALA A 87 -0.31 -17.97 -13.18
N GLU A 88 -1.43 -17.81 -12.47
CA GLU A 88 -2.75 -17.66 -13.07
C GLU A 88 -2.83 -16.32 -13.81
N ILE A 89 -3.39 -16.34 -15.02
CA ILE A 89 -3.64 -15.14 -15.80
C ILE A 89 -4.91 -14.46 -15.27
N VAL A 90 -4.81 -13.17 -14.98
CA VAL A 90 -5.94 -12.35 -14.50
C VAL A 90 -6.79 -11.96 -15.72
N PHE A 91 -7.64 -12.87 -16.19
CA PHE A 91 -8.49 -12.63 -17.36
C PHE A 91 -9.35 -11.36 -17.19
N PRO A 92 -9.51 -10.53 -18.24
CA PRO A 92 -9.01 -10.67 -19.61
C PRO A 92 -7.62 -10.05 -19.86
N TYR A 93 -6.92 -9.64 -18.81
CA TYR A 93 -5.62 -9.00 -18.93
C TYR A 93 -4.53 -10.04 -19.20
N PRO A 94 -3.57 -9.77 -20.10
CA PRO A 94 -2.50 -10.71 -20.44
C PRO A 94 -1.37 -10.70 -19.39
N TYR A 95 -1.72 -10.62 -18.10
CA TYR A 95 -0.77 -10.58 -16.98
C TYR A 95 -1.17 -11.58 -15.91
N THR A 96 -0.15 -12.14 -15.29
CA THR A 96 -0.27 -13.06 -14.17
C THR A 96 -0.60 -12.33 -12.87
N VAL A 97 -1.10 -13.06 -11.88
CA VAL A 97 -1.28 -12.55 -10.51
C VAL A 97 0.04 -12.02 -9.95
N ALA A 98 1.16 -12.71 -10.19
CA ALA A 98 2.48 -12.25 -9.77
C ALA A 98 2.83 -10.88 -10.35
N GLU A 99 2.61 -10.66 -11.64
CA GLU A 99 2.85 -9.36 -12.29
C GLU A 99 1.93 -8.27 -11.72
N PHE A 100 0.65 -8.57 -11.50
CA PHE A 100 -0.27 -7.62 -10.86
C PHE A 100 0.26 -7.17 -9.49
N THR A 101 0.67 -8.11 -8.63
CA THR A 101 1.20 -7.76 -7.30
C THR A 101 2.50 -6.95 -7.38
N ALA A 102 3.39 -7.28 -8.31
CA ALA A 102 4.62 -6.53 -8.53
C ALA A 102 4.33 -5.07 -8.94
N ARG A 103 3.40 -4.87 -9.89
CA ARG A 103 2.98 -3.53 -10.34
C ARG A 103 2.36 -2.70 -9.22
N ILE A 104 1.50 -3.31 -8.39
CA ILE A 104 0.92 -2.64 -7.21
C ILE A 104 2.04 -2.21 -6.25
N SER A 105 2.99 -3.09 -5.94
CA SER A 105 4.10 -2.76 -5.03
C SER A 105 5.04 -1.69 -5.58
N GLU A 106 5.36 -1.76 -6.87
CA GLU A 106 6.13 -0.73 -7.57
C GLU A 106 5.45 0.64 -7.50
N LEU A 107 4.13 0.69 -7.73
CA LEU A 107 3.34 1.92 -7.60
C LEU A 107 3.43 2.48 -6.18
N ARG A 108 3.20 1.67 -5.15
CA ARG A 108 3.29 2.12 -3.74
C ARG A 108 4.66 2.66 -3.38
N ASN A 109 5.73 2.04 -3.89
CA ASN A 109 7.09 2.55 -3.71
C ASN A 109 7.30 3.88 -4.42
N ARG A 110 6.84 4.01 -5.68
CA ARG A 110 6.92 5.24 -6.46
C ARG A 110 6.20 6.40 -5.77
N LEU A 111 4.95 6.20 -5.35
CA LEU A 111 4.16 7.20 -4.63
C LEU A 111 4.75 7.54 -3.26
N GLY A 112 5.33 6.56 -2.57
CA GLY A 112 6.00 6.79 -1.29
C GLY A 112 7.28 7.63 -1.40
N MET A 113 7.97 7.60 -2.55
CA MET A 113 9.20 8.37 -2.83
C MET A 113 10.37 8.12 -1.85
N CYS A 114 10.42 6.94 -1.22
CA CYS A 114 11.40 6.62 -0.17
C CYS A 114 11.99 5.20 -0.33
N GLY A 115 12.41 4.87 -1.55
CA GLY A 115 13.00 3.57 -1.86
C GLY A 115 12.00 2.41 -1.83
N ILE A 116 12.52 1.19 -1.71
CA ILE A 116 11.75 -0.05 -1.70
C ILE A 116 11.33 -0.34 -0.26
N LYS A 117 10.02 -0.35 -0.02
CA LYS A 117 9.39 -0.67 1.28
C LYS A 117 8.20 -1.61 1.12
N ASP A 118 8.12 -2.24 -0.04
CA ASP A 118 7.07 -3.15 -0.44
C ASP A 118 7.54 -3.90 -1.68
N GLU A 119 7.25 -5.18 -1.72
CA GLU A 119 7.69 -6.08 -2.76
C GLU A 119 6.52 -7.02 -3.10
N GLY A 120 6.45 -7.41 -4.38
CA GLY A 120 5.43 -8.35 -4.87
C GLY A 120 5.56 -9.74 -4.23
N LEU A 121 4.82 -10.72 -4.75
CA LEU A 121 4.81 -12.08 -4.20
C LEU A 121 6.16 -12.83 -4.34
N PHE A 122 7.00 -12.37 -5.26
CA PHE A 122 8.33 -12.92 -5.48
C PHE A 122 9.39 -11.84 -5.43
N VAL A 123 10.53 -12.20 -4.87
CA VAL A 123 11.74 -11.39 -4.82
C VAL A 123 12.94 -12.21 -5.30
N PRO A 124 14.00 -11.56 -5.82
CA PRO A 124 15.26 -12.24 -6.09
C PRO A 124 15.77 -12.97 -4.84
N PRO A 125 16.47 -14.12 -4.95
CA PRO A 125 16.91 -14.90 -3.79
C PRO A 125 17.66 -14.09 -2.73
N ARG A 126 18.46 -13.11 -3.16
CA ARG A 126 19.23 -12.19 -2.28
C ARG A 126 18.40 -11.25 -1.41
N LEU A 127 17.10 -11.14 -1.66
CA LEU A 127 16.15 -10.33 -0.89
C LEU A 127 15.14 -11.20 -0.12
N GLY A 128 15.06 -12.49 -0.44
CA GLY A 128 14.18 -13.40 0.29
C GLY A 128 14.77 -13.84 1.62
N ALA A 129 13.91 -14.38 2.48
CA ALA A 129 14.29 -14.85 3.81
C ALA A 129 15.52 -15.78 3.77
N GLU A 130 16.50 -15.45 4.61
CA GLU A 130 17.79 -16.15 4.73
C GLU A 130 18.59 -16.29 3.40
N ASN A 131 18.31 -15.46 2.40
CA ASN A 131 18.82 -15.60 1.03
C ASN A 131 18.51 -16.95 0.37
N ARG A 132 17.43 -17.61 0.81
CA ARG A 132 17.12 -19.02 0.47
C ARG A 132 15.77 -19.22 -0.20
N THR A 133 14.89 -18.23 -0.11
CA THR A 133 13.58 -18.27 -0.76
C THR A 133 13.45 -17.15 -1.77
N THR A 134 12.60 -17.36 -2.78
CA THR A 134 12.13 -16.30 -3.68
C THR A 134 10.70 -15.87 -3.34
N SER A 135 10.03 -16.57 -2.41
CA SER A 135 8.68 -16.21 -1.97
C SER A 135 8.71 -15.05 -0.99
N ASN A 136 7.73 -14.17 -1.09
CA ASN A 136 7.60 -12.98 -0.27
C ASN A 136 6.18 -12.85 0.33
N ILE A 137 5.75 -13.93 1.01
CA ILE A 137 4.47 -13.98 1.73
C ILE A 137 4.51 -13.10 2.98
N LEU A 138 5.68 -12.99 3.63
CA LEU A 138 5.91 -12.11 4.76
C LEU A 138 6.90 -11.01 4.35
N SER A 139 6.36 -9.89 3.85
CA SER A 139 7.19 -8.81 3.31
C SER A 139 7.90 -8.04 4.41
N THR A 140 9.20 -8.23 4.48
CA THR A 140 10.07 -7.69 5.52
C THR A 140 11.42 -7.25 4.96
N ASP A 141 12.14 -6.41 5.70
CA ASP A 141 13.48 -5.98 5.34
C ASP A 141 14.53 -7.08 5.59
N TYR A 142 15.80 -6.77 5.33
CA TYR A 142 16.92 -7.68 5.54
C TYR A 142 17.01 -8.27 6.97
N PHE A 143 16.47 -7.58 7.98
CA PHE A 143 16.44 -8.03 9.37
C PHE A 143 15.13 -8.74 9.73
N SER A 144 14.31 -9.09 8.75
CA SER A 144 12.97 -9.67 8.93
C SER A 144 12.03 -8.74 9.72
N LEU A 145 12.23 -7.43 9.62
CA LEU A 145 11.35 -6.42 10.20
C LEU A 145 10.41 -5.88 9.13
N SER A 146 9.13 -5.68 9.49
CA SER A 146 8.18 -5.01 8.60
C SER A 146 8.68 -3.60 8.26
N TYR A 147 8.53 -3.18 7.00
CA TYR A 147 9.00 -1.87 6.57
C TYR A 147 8.21 -0.72 7.23
N PRO A 148 8.88 0.32 7.77
CA PRO A 148 8.20 1.50 8.29
C PRO A 148 7.92 2.53 7.20
N ARG A 149 6.71 3.09 7.18
CA ARG A 149 6.38 4.30 6.41
C ARG A 149 5.98 5.44 7.34
N THR A 150 6.44 6.64 7.02
CA THR A 150 6.04 7.90 7.66
C THR A 150 4.64 8.31 7.23
N PRO A 151 3.94 9.15 8.00
CA PRO A 151 2.61 9.62 7.62
C PRO A 151 2.55 10.29 6.24
N ALA A 152 3.60 11.02 5.84
CA ALA A 152 3.66 11.63 4.50
C ALA A 152 3.67 10.54 3.40
N GLU A 153 4.52 9.52 3.53
CA GLU A 153 4.56 8.40 2.58
C GLU A 153 3.20 7.69 2.47
N ILE A 154 2.53 7.45 3.61
CA ILE A 154 1.20 6.85 3.64
C ILE A 154 0.19 7.73 2.89
N LEU A 155 0.16 9.03 3.17
CA LEU A 155 -0.79 9.95 2.54
C LEU A 155 -0.58 10.05 1.03
N ARG A 156 0.67 10.13 0.57
CA ARG A 156 0.99 10.12 -0.87
C ARG A 156 0.44 8.88 -1.58
N ILE A 157 0.51 7.71 -0.93
CA ILE A 157 0.02 6.44 -1.46
C ILE A 157 -1.51 6.39 -1.44
N VAL A 158 -2.15 6.66 -0.29
CA VAL A 158 -3.62 6.53 -0.19
C VAL A 158 -4.37 7.63 -0.94
N TYR A 159 -3.71 8.76 -1.24
CA TYR A 159 -4.22 9.79 -2.14
C TYR A 159 -3.94 9.50 -3.62
N ASP A 160 -3.10 8.52 -3.92
CA ASP A 160 -2.70 8.17 -5.30
C ASP A 160 -2.17 9.37 -6.11
N THR A 161 -1.53 10.33 -5.41
CA THR A 161 -1.05 11.58 -6.02
C THR A 161 0.47 11.73 -5.94
N GLY A 162 1.14 10.93 -5.11
CA GLY A 162 2.55 11.15 -4.79
C GLY A 162 2.78 12.42 -3.95
N ASN A 163 1.73 13.11 -3.50
CA ASN A 163 1.81 14.33 -2.71
C ASN A 163 0.83 14.31 -1.53
N GLU A 164 1.38 14.32 -0.31
CA GLU A 164 0.64 14.29 0.96
C GLU A 164 -0.24 15.54 1.20
N HIS A 165 -0.03 16.60 0.41
CA HIS A 165 -0.81 17.84 0.46
C HIS A 165 -1.96 17.86 -0.56
N VAL A 166 -2.03 16.89 -1.48
CA VAL A 166 -3.05 16.84 -2.54
C VAL A 166 -3.91 15.59 -2.35
N PRO A 167 -5.16 15.73 -1.84
CA PRO A 167 -6.06 14.62 -1.68
C PRO A 167 -6.51 14.06 -3.03
N GLY A 168 -6.86 12.77 -3.04
CA GLY A 168 -7.18 12.02 -4.25
C GLY A 168 -7.42 10.55 -3.94
N GLY A 169 -7.43 9.71 -4.99
CA GLY A 169 -7.48 8.25 -4.86
C GLY A 169 -8.53 7.76 -3.87
N PHE A 170 -8.11 6.97 -2.88
CA PHE A 170 -9.00 6.39 -1.87
C PHE A 170 -9.55 7.41 -0.86
N PHE A 171 -9.01 8.62 -0.81
CA PHE A 171 -9.47 9.70 0.06
C PHE A 171 -9.58 11.02 -0.72
N PRO A 172 -10.58 11.15 -1.62
CA PRO A 172 -10.68 12.31 -2.52
C PRO A 172 -10.92 13.63 -1.77
N ALA A 173 -11.53 13.58 -0.58
CA ALA A 173 -11.72 14.74 0.31
C ALA A 173 -10.59 14.90 1.35
N GLY A 174 -9.55 14.08 1.29
CA GLY A 174 -8.49 13.98 2.30
C GLY A 174 -8.84 13.06 3.47
N ALA A 175 -7.80 12.56 4.13
CA ALA A 175 -7.95 11.74 5.32
C ALA A 175 -8.28 12.62 6.55
N ASN A 176 -9.11 12.09 7.46
CA ASN A 176 -9.68 12.86 8.58
C ASN A 176 -8.83 12.82 9.88
N GLY A 177 -7.58 12.36 9.79
CA GLY A 177 -6.66 12.35 10.93
C GLY A 177 -6.08 13.73 11.20
N LYS A 178 -5.65 14.00 12.46
CA LYS A 178 -4.98 15.26 12.79
C LYS A 178 -3.78 15.54 11.87
N ILE A 179 -2.91 14.54 11.69
CA ILE A 179 -1.71 14.64 10.85
C ILE A 179 -2.08 14.96 9.39
N ALA A 180 -3.07 14.25 8.83
CA ALA A 180 -3.53 14.49 7.46
C ALA A 180 -4.09 15.91 7.28
N ARG A 181 -4.93 16.38 8.21
CA ARG A 181 -5.43 17.76 8.19
C ARG A 181 -4.32 18.79 8.34
N ASP A 182 -3.25 18.48 9.08
CA ASP A 182 -2.11 19.38 9.22
C ASP A 182 -1.34 19.53 7.89
N PHE A 183 -1.21 18.48 7.07
CA PHE A 183 -0.67 18.57 5.71
C PHE A 183 -1.57 19.36 4.74
N LEU A 184 -2.89 19.32 4.91
CA LEU A 184 -3.82 20.03 4.03
C LEU A 184 -3.97 21.52 4.37
N LYS A 185 -3.44 21.97 5.51
CA LYS A 185 -3.39 23.40 5.81
C LYS A 185 -2.38 24.05 4.85
N GLN A 186 -2.81 25.11 4.16
CA GLN A 186 -1.89 25.89 3.34
C GLN A 186 -0.69 26.35 4.20
N PRO A 187 0.55 26.32 3.67
CA PRO A 187 1.67 26.93 4.37
C PRO A 187 1.31 28.40 4.66
N TRP A 188 1.60 28.84 5.87
CA TRP A 188 1.37 30.23 6.29
C TRP A 188 2.05 31.19 5.31
N ASN A 189 1.28 31.83 4.43
CA ASN A 189 1.77 32.87 3.53
C ASN A 189 2.17 34.08 4.38
N LYS A 190 3.48 34.25 4.58
CA LYS A 190 4.09 35.43 5.22
C LYS A 190 4.27 36.61 4.28
N GLU A 191 3.59 36.63 3.14
CA GLU A 191 3.72 37.68 2.13
C GLU A 191 2.34 38.25 1.78
N LYS A 192 1.85 39.21 2.59
CA LYS A 192 1.07 40.39 2.19
C LYS A 192 1.03 41.38 3.35
N THR A 193 2.18 41.97 3.68
CA THR A 193 2.26 43.22 4.44
C THR A 193 3.35 44.08 3.81
N HIS A 194 2.99 44.75 2.73
CA HIS A 194 3.62 45.97 2.26
C HIS A 194 2.50 46.93 1.87
#